data_AF-A0A3Q0RR32-F1
#
_entry.id   AF-A0A3Q0RR32-F1
#
_cell.length_a   1.000
_cell.length_b   1.000
_cell.length_c   1.000
_cell.angle_alpha   90.00
_cell.angle_beta   90.00
_cell.angle_gamma   90.00
#
_symmetry.space_group_name_H-M   'P 1'
#
loop_
_entity.id
_entity.type
_entity.pdbx_description
1 polymer ?
#
loop_
_entity_poly.entity_id
_entity_poly.type
_entity_poly.pdbx_seq_one_letter_code
_entity_poly.pdbx_strand_id
1 'polypeptide(L)'
;LEESKKIMGNKYASDGNFNKAVKYFTDAIKHNPKEFKLFGNRSFCFEKLQEYEKALMDAELSLGICPGWVKGLYRKGRALAGLKVNTPITQLMVCNS
;
A
#
# COMPACT_ATOMS: atom_id res chain seq x y z
N LEU A 1 11.27 -15.70 -13.34
CA LEU A 1 11.77 -15.20 -12.04
C LEU A 1 10.82 -14.17 -11.41
N GLU A 2 10.23 -13.26 -12.19
CA GLU A 2 9.25 -12.25 -11.71
C GLU A 2 7.97 -12.81 -11.07
N GLU A 3 7.35 -13.80 -11.74
CA GLU A 3 6.15 -14.48 -11.24
C GLU A 3 6.36 -15.08 -9.84
N SER A 4 7.58 -15.54 -9.55
CA SER A 4 7.93 -16.13 -8.25
C SER A 4 7.94 -15.07 -7.15
N LYS A 5 8.50 -13.87 -7.38
CA LYS A 5 8.58 -12.83 -6.34
C LYS A 5 7.21 -12.32 -5.93
N LYS A 6 6.29 -12.10 -6.88
CA LYS A 6 4.91 -11.69 -6.57
C LYS A 6 4.14 -12.79 -5.83
N ILE A 7 4.32 -14.07 -6.21
CA ILE A 7 3.69 -15.21 -5.53
C ILE A 7 4.22 -15.30 -4.10
N MET A 8 5.53 -15.18 -3.89
CA MET A 8 6.12 -15.16 -2.55
C MET A 8 5.63 -13.98 -1.72
N GLY A 9 5.54 -12.78 -2.30
CA GLY A 9 4.95 -11.62 -1.63
C GLY A 9 3.51 -11.87 -1.18
N ASN A 10 2.66 -12.44 -2.06
CA ASN A 10 1.29 -12.80 -1.72
C ASN A 10 1.20 -13.89 -0.65
N LYS A 11 2.10 -14.89 -0.69
CA LYS A 11 2.18 -15.96 0.30
C LYS A 11 2.52 -15.37 1.68
N TYR A 12 3.58 -14.59 1.79
CA TYR A 12 3.94 -13.94 3.05
C TYR A 12 2.86 -12.98 3.56
N ALA A 13 2.17 -12.27 2.67
CA ALA A 13 1.03 -11.42 3.06
C ALA A 13 -0.14 -12.23 3.61
N SER A 14 -0.38 -13.43 3.06
CA SER A 14 -1.42 -14.36 3.55
C SER A 14 -1.02 -15.01 4.87
N ASP A 15 0.27 -15.30 5.06
CA ASP A 15 0.85 -15.81 6.29
C ASP A 15 0.95 -14.73 7.40
N GLY A 16 0.52 -13.49 7.13
CA GLY A 16 0.58 -12.36 8.07
C GLY A 16 1.97 -11.74 8.23
N ASN A 17 2.98 -12.20 7.49
CA ASN A 17 4.33 -11.63 7.51
C ASN A 17 4.46 -10.47 6.53
N PHE A 18 3.83 -9.34 6.89
CA PHE A 18 3.75 -8.16 6.03
C PHE A 18 5.12 -7.53 5.75
N ASN A 19 6.04 -7.54 6.71
CA ASN A 19 7.40 -7.02 6.52
C ASN A 19 8.17 -7.75 5.41
N LYS A 20 8.11 -9.09 5.39
CA LYS A 20 8.72 -9.88 4.31
C LYS A 20 7.98 -9.66 3.00
N ALA A 21 6.65 -9.62 3.03
CA ALA A 21 5.84 -9.37 1.83
C ALA A 21 6.23 -8.05 1.14
N VAL A 22 6.40 -6.97 1.91
CA VAL A 22 6.86 -5.66 1.40
C VAL A 22 8.21 -5.76 0.69
N LYS A 23 9.17 -6.52 1.23
CA LYS A 23 10.48 -6.72 0.59
C LYS A 23 10.33 -7.40 -0.78
N TYR A 24 9.58 -8.51 -0.83
CA TYR A 24 9.34 -9.22 -2.10
C TYR A 24 8.57 -8.38 -3.12
N PHE A 25 7.58 -7.60 -2.69
CA PHE A 25 6.88 -6.68 -3.59
C PHE A 25 7.79 -5.56 -4.07
N THR A 26 8.65 -5.02 -3.22
CA THR A 26 9.60 -3.97 -3.61
C THR A 26 10.59 -4.47 -4.65
N ASP A 27 11.09 -5.70 -4.48
CA ASP A 27 11.96 -6.31 -5.47
C ASP A 27 11.22 -6.62 -6.77
N ALA A 28 9.96 -7.08 -6.72
CA ALA A 28 9.14 -7.27 -7.90
C ALA A 28 8.86 -5.95 -8.65
N ILE A 29 8.65 -4.84 -7.92
CA ILE A 29 8.44 -3.50 -8.48
C ILE A 29 9.70 -3.00 -9.19
N LYS A 30 10.90 -3.25 -8.64
CA LYS A 30 12.17 -2.86 -9.28
C LYS A 30 12.33 -3.49 -10.67
N HIS A 31 11.84 -4.71 -10.85
CA HIS A 31 11.90 -5.40 -12.13
C HIS A 31 10.74 -5.04 -13.07
N ASN A 32 9.53 -4.85 -12.53
CA ASN A 32 8.38 -4.43 -13.31
C ASN A 32 7.61 -3.27 -12.65
N PRO A 33 8.04 -2.03 -12.87
CA PRO A 33 7.42 -0.85 -12.25
C PRO A 33 6.07 -0.49 -12.87
N LYS A 34 5.63 -1.18 -13.93
CA LYS A 34 4.34 -0.91 -14.60
C LYS A 34 3.19 -1.76 -14.05
N GLU A 35 3.46 -2.77 -13.23
CA GLU A 35 2.42 -3.62 -12.66
C GLU A 35 1.77 -2.94 -11.45
N PHE A 36 0.63 -2.29 -11.69
CA PHE A 36 -0.15 -1.58 -10.68
C PHE A 36 -0.60 -2.48 -9.51
N LYS A 37 -0.80 -3.78 -9.73
CA LYS A 37 -1.22 -4.72 -8.66
C LYS A 37 -0.16 -4.88 -7.58
N LEU A 38 1.14 -4.76 -7.93
CA LEU A 38 2.22 -4.87 -6.94
C LEU A 38 2.17 -3.72 -5.93
N PHE A 39 1.94 -2.49 -6.41
CA PHE A 39 1.76 -1.33 -5.54
C PHE A 39 0.52 -1.49 -4.65
N GLY A 40 -0.61 -1.97 -5.19
CA GLY A 40 -1.80 -2.23 -4.37
C GLY A 40 -1.63 -3.32 -3.30
N ASN A 41 -0.86 -4.37 -3.60
CA ASN A 41 -0.57 -5.42 -2.64
C ASN A 41 0.45 -4.97 -1.58
N ARG A 42 1.42 -4.13 -1.96
CA ARG A 42 2.35 -3.51 -1.01
C ARG A 42 1.64 -2.49 -0.11
N SER A 43 0.73 -1.69 -0.66
CA SER A 43 -0.17 -0.79 0.07
C SER A 43 -0.98 -1.53 1.15
N PHE A 44 -1.52 -2.70 0.83
CA PHE A 44 -2.18 -3.56 1.82
C PHE A 44 -1.26 -3.97 2.96
N CYS A 45 -0.03 -4.36 2.64
CA CYS A 45 0.93 -4.76 3.67
C CYS A 45 1.27 -3.58 4.58
N PHE A 46 1.45 -2.37 4.03
CA PHE A 46 1.66 -1.16 4.83
C PHE A 46 0.44 -0.80 5.69
N GLU A 47 -0.78 -0.96 5.19
CA GLU A 47 -2.00 -0.80 6.00
C GLU A 47 -2.00 -1.74 7.21
N LYS A 48 -1.57 -2.99 7.03
CA LYS A 48 -1.46 -3.96 8.13
C LYS A 48 -0.32 -3.67 9.10
N LEU A 49 0.71 -2.99 8.64
CA LEU A 49 1.79 -2.47 9.49
C LEU A 49 1.45 -1.11 10.14
N GLN A 50 0.25 -0.58 9.90
CA GLN A 50 -0.19 0.76 10.35
C GLN A 50 0.64 1.92 9.78
N GLU A 51 1.38 1.67 8.70
CA GLU A 51 2.16 2.67 7.98
C GLU A 51 1.27 3.32 6.91
N TYR A 52 0.22 4.03 7.35
CA TYR A 52 -0.86 4.48 6.49
C TYR A 52 -0.42 5.52 5.45
N GLU A 53 0.60 6.33 5.73
CA GLU A 53 1.18 7.29 4.78
C GLU A 53 1.78 6.56 3.58
N LYS A 54 2.57 5.51 3.83
CA LYS A 54 3.17 4.68 2.78
C LYS A 54 2.11 3.88 2.03
N ALA A 55 1.10 3.39 2.75
CA ALA A 55 -0.03 2.71 2.13
C ALA A 55 -0.79 3.62 1.15
N LEU A 56 -0.97 4.89 1.51
CA LEU A 56 -1.64 5.89 0.66
C LEU A 56 -0.81 6.16 -0.59
N MET A 57 0.49 6.44 -0.45
CA MET A 57 1.38 6.68 -1.59
C MET A 57 1.35 5.53 -2.60
N ASP A 58 1.43 4.28 -2.13
CA ASP A 58 1.37 3.11 -3.02
C ASP A 58 0.00 2.94 -3.69
N ALA A 59 -1.09 3.26 -2.98
CA ALA A 59 -2.43 3.21 -3.56
C ALA A 59 -2.60 4.28 -4.65
N GLU A 60 -2.05 5.47 -4.45
CA GLU A 60 -2.06 6.56 -5.42
C GLU A 60 -1.20 6.25 -6.65
N LEU A 61 -0.01 5.67 -6.46
CA LEU A 61 0.82 5.20 -7.57
C LEU A 61 0.10 4.12 -8.39
N SER A 62 -0.55 3.17 -7.72
CA SER A 62 -1.35 2.14 -8.38
C SER A 62 -2.47 2.74 -9.24
N LEU A 63 -3.18 3.73 -8.70
CA LEU A 63 -4.26 4.44 -9.39
C LEU A 63 -3.75 5.38 -10.48
N GLY A 64 -2.55 5.94 -10.35
CA GLY A 64 -1.90 6.71 -11.41
C GLY A 64 -1.63 5.85 -12.65
N ILE A 65 -1.34 4.56 -12.46
CA ILE A 65 -1.14 3.60 -13.55
C ILE A 65 -2.49 3.05 -14.05
N CYS A 66 -3.41 2.71 -13.15
CA CYS A 66 -4.73 2.19 -13.48
C CYS A 66 -5.84 2.88 -12.64
N PRO A 67 -6.38 4.01 -13.09
CA PRO A 67 -7.35 4.81 -12.32
C PRO A 67 -8.65 4.08 -12.01
N GLY A 68 -9.07 3.16 -12.88
CA GLY A 68 -10.32 2.39 -12.75
C GLY A 68 -10.20 1.14 -11.87
N TRP A 69 -9.05 0.89 -11.24
CA TRP A 69 -8.87 -0.32 -10.47
C TRP A 69 -9.57 -0.25 -9.12
N VAL A 70 -10.72 -0.93 -9.01
CA VAL A 70 -11.59 -0.94 -7.82
C VAL A 70 -10.83 -1.30 -6.54
N LYS A 71 -9.92 -2.28 -6.59
CA LYS A 71 -9.12 -2.63 -5.41
C LYS A 71 -8.16 -1.50 -5.01
N GLY A 72 -7.60 -0.77 -5.98
CA GLY A 72 -6.74 0.39 -5.71
C GLY A 72 -7.50 1.51 -5.01
N LEU A 73 -8.71 1.84 -5.47
CA LEU A 73 -9.59 2.81 -4.82
C LEU A 73 -9.94 2.37 -3.39
N TYR A 74 -10.23 1.08 -3.21
CA TYR A 74 -10.46 0.51 -1.88
C TYR A 74 -9.22 0.64 -0.97
N ARG A 75 -8.01 0.35 -1.47
CA ARG A 75 -6.76 0.55 -0.71
C ARG A 75 -6.56 2.02 -0.32
N LYS A 76 -6.80 2.95 -1.25
CA LYS A 76 -6.72 4.39 -0.98
C LYS A 76 -7.67 4.80 0.15
N GLY A 77 -8.93 4.37 0.08
CA GLY A 77 -9.92 4.65 1.12
C GLY A 77 -9.51 4.09 2.49
N ARG A 78 -8.98 2.86 2.54
CA ARG A 78 -8.46 2.24 3.77
C ARG A 78 -7.28 3.02 4.36
N ALA A 79 -6.34 3.46 3.51
CA ALA A 79 -5.18 4.23 3.94
C ALA A 79 -5.59 5.60 4.51
N LEU A 80 -6.49 6.32 3.81
CA LEU A 80 -7.02 7.61 4.29
C LEU A 80 -7.79 7.48 5.61
N ALA A 81 -8.60 6.42 5.76
CA ALA A 81 -9.28 6.14 7.01
C ALA A 81 -8.28 5.90 8.16
N GLY A 82 -7.21 5.14 7.91
CA GLY A 82 -6.14 4.92 8.87
C GLY A 82 -5.41 6.22 9.26
N LEU A 83 -5.09 7.08 8.29
CA LEU A 83 -4.47 8.39 8.53
C LEU A 83 -5.34 9.31 9.39
N LYS A 84 -6.65 9.33 9.16
CA LYS A 84 -7.60 10.14 9.95
C LYS A 84 -7.71 9.64 11.39
N VAL A 85 -7.55 8.34 11.63
CA VAL A 85 -7.55 7.77 12.99
C VAL A 85 -6.21 8.01 13.69
N ASN A 86 -5.10 7.99 12.93
CA ASN A 86 -3.76 8.12 13.47
C ASN A 86 -3.25 9.57 13.54
N THR A 87 -4.04 10.54 13.08
CA THR A 87 -3.68 11.97 13.20
C THR A 87 -3.84 12.39 14.65
N PRO A 88 -2.76 12.79 15.35
CA PRO A 88 -2.91 13.33 16.69
C PRO A 88 -3.76 14.59 16.62
N ILE A 89 -4.68 14.73 17.60
CA ILE A 89 -5.63 15.85 17.73
C ILE A 89 -4.94 17.22 17.61
N THR A 90 -3.64 17.30 17.90
CA THR A 90 -2.80 18.49 17.77
C THR A 90 -2.72 19.06 16.36
N GLN A 91 -2.82 18.24 15.29
CA GLN A 91 -2.76 18.73 13.92
C GLN A 91 -4.09 19.39 13.47
N LEU A 92 -5.23 18.97 14.05
CA LEU A 92 -6.55 19.52 13.74
C LEU A 92 -6.74 20.95 14.28
N MET A 93 -5.97 21.35 15.30
CA MET A 93 -6.06 22.71 15.86
C MET A 93 -5.29 23.77 15.05
N VAL A 94 -4.42 23.37 14.09
CA VAL A 94 -3.59 24.33 13.33
C VAL A 94 -4.32 24.88 12.10
N CYS A 95 -5.47 24.32 11.71
CA CYS A 95 -6.22 24.74 10.52
C CYS A 95 -7.39 25.72 10.79
N ASN A 96 -7.48 26.33 11.98
CA ASN A 96 -8.53 27.29 12.34
C ASN A 96 -8.00 28.71 12.66
N SER A 97 -6.82 29.08 12.16
CA SER A 97 -6.23 30.41 12.36
C SER A 97 -5.98 31.13 11.04
#